data_AF-A0AAN0JLY0-F1
#
_entry.id   AF-A0AAN0JLY0-F1
#
_cell.length_a   1.000
_cell.length_b   1.000
_cell.length_c   1.000
_cell.angle_alpha   90.00
_cell.angle_beta   90.00
_cell.angle_gamma   90.00
#
_symmetry.space_group_name_H-M   'P 1'
#
loop_
_entity.id
_entity.type
_entity.pdbx_description
1 polymer ?
#
loop_
_entity_poly.entity_id
_entity_poly.type
_entity_poly.pdbx_seq_one_letter_code
_entity_poly.pdbx_strand_id
1 'polypeptide(L)'
;MYMYMYCLFIEKAKAGKRRRTNPEVPFAAALEKIVNKLSAVQEYWPFCKPVSSKDVPDYYNLIKFPMDLQTMKDNICKHKYETRQQFTEHVNLIVNNCITYNGFNSELTKTAQRMLEMSNKEINQNSQALEKLEHKINPLLGDNPQAALSFLCRKSIERMKAVPNSWPFHFPVSSKKLPDYRMIITKPMDLQTMRKKCEADSYRSREEFLVDLNQIVDNSITYNGPTSPFTVTAQSMREVGLQYLEEVKGENKRKRAF
;
A
#
# COMPACT_ATOMS: atom_id res chain seq x y z
N MET A 1 -13.77 23.88 -21.40
CA MET A 1 -14.41 22.61 -21.77
C MET A 1 -13.34 21.52 -21.66
N TYR A 2 -13.49 20.57 -20.72
CA TYR A 2 -12.57 19.46 -20.31
C TYR A 2 -12.16 19.41 -18.82
N MET A 3 -12.97 19.91 -17.87
CA MET A 3 -12.68 19.72 -16.44
C MET A 3 -13.92 19.64 -15.54
N TYR A 4 -14.99 18.97 -15.98
CA TYR A 4 -16.18 18.73 -15.14
C TYR A 4 -16.83 17.35 -15.32
N MET A 5 -16.21 16.42 -16.06
CA MET A 5 -16.83 15.14 -16.40
C MET A 5 -16.06 13.93 -15.86
N TYR A 6 -15.71 13.96 -14.57
CA TYR A 6 -15.18 12.77 -13.87
C TYR A 6 -15.86 12.50 -12.50
N CYS A 7 -16.87 13.29 -12.12
CA CYS A 7 -17.61 13.11 -10.87
C CYS A 7 -18.95 12.34 -11.00
N LEU A 8 -19.24 11.72 -12.15
CA LEU A 8 -20.48 10.96 -12.35
C LEU A 8 -20.19 9.47 -12.56
N PHE A 9 -19.95 8.76 -11.46
CA PHE A 9 -20.27 7.34 -11.32
C PHE A 9 -20.66 7.04 -9.87
N ILE A 10 -21.78 7.63 -9.43
CA ILE A 10 -22.57 7.05 -8.33
C ILE A 10 -23.82 6.46 -8.98
N GLU A 11 -23.70 5.22 -9.44
CA GLU A 11 -24.88 4.38 -9.67
C GLU A 11 -25.54 4.10 -8.31
N LYS A 12 -26.84 4.37 -8.22
CA LYS A 12 -27.68 3.97 -7.09
C LYS A 12 -27.68 2.44 -6.98
N ALA A 13 -26.78 1.89 -6.16
CA ALA A 13 -26.83 0.49 -5.77
C ALA A 13 -27.80 0.29 -4.60
N LYS A 14 -28.78 -0.60 -4.81
CA LYS A 14 -29.76 -1.08 -3.82
C LYS A 14 -29.07 -1.57 -2.54
N ALA A 15 -29.77 -1.44 -1.42
CA ALA A 15 -29.33 -1.84 -0.08
C ALA A 15 -28.68 -3.24 -0.06
N GLY A 16 -27.35 -3.25 0.00
CA GLY A 16 -26.51 -4.44 0.12
C GLY A 16 -25.35 -4.13 1.05
N LYS A 17 -25.08 -5.03 2.00
CA LYS A 17 -23.99 -5.04 3.00
C LYS A 17 -22.96 -3.92 2.82
N ARG A 18 -22.92 -2.96 3.76
CA ARG A 18 -21.96 -1.83 3.82
C ARG A 18 -20.59 -2.26 3.26
N ARG A 19 -20.28 -1.86 2.01
CA ARG A 19 -18.94 -2.01 1.42
C ARG A 19 -17.97 -1.32 2.38
N ARG A 20 -17.01 -2.06 2.96
CA ARG A 20 -15.88 -1.45 3.67
C ARG A 20 -15.17 -0.54 2.66
N THR A 21 -15.15 0.77 2.92
CA THR A 21 -14.43 1.72 2.08
C THR A 21 -12.93 1.45 2.19
N ASN A 22 -12.22 1.43 1.05
CA ASN A 22 -10.76 1.30 1.03
C ASN A 22 -10.17 2.45 1.88
N PRO A 23 -9.37 2.18 2.93
CA PRO A 23 -8.84 3.22 3.82
C PRO A 23 -7.92 4.24 3.12
N GLU A 24 -7.35 3.90 1.96
CA GLU A 24 -6.56 4.82 1.12
C GLU A 24 -7.38 6.01 0.64
N VAL A 25 -8.69 5.83 0.38
CA VAL A 25 -9.58 6.89 -0.13
C VAL A 25 -9.81 8.01 0.90
N PRO A 26 -10.32 7.75 2.12
CA PRO A 26 -10.46 8.79 3.13
C PRO A 26 -9.11 9.33 3.61
N PHE A 27 -8.02 8.55 3.55
CA PHE A 27 -6.68 9.04 3.85
C PHE A 27 -6.20 10.06 2.81
N ALA A 28 -6.31 9.73 1.53
CA ALA A 28 -6.02 10.64 0.43
C ALA A 28 -6.85 11.94 0.53
N ALA A 29 -8.15 11.83 0.80
CA ALA A 29 -9.01 12.99 0.99
C ALA A 29 -8.60 13.86 2.19
N ALA A 30 -8.09 13.25 3.27
CA ALA A 30 -7.57 14.00 4.41
C ALA A 30 -6.28 14.76 4.06
N LEU A 31 -5.33 14.11 3.37
CA LEU A 31 -4.11 14.77 2.90
C LEU A 31 -4.41 15.89 1.89
N GLU A 32 -5.36 15.68 0.98
CA GLU A 32 -5.77 16.69 0.00
C GLU A 32 -6.33 17.94 0.67
N LYS A 33 -7.13 17.78 1.73
CA LYS A 33 -7.60 18.92 2.54
C LYS A 33 -6.45 19.72 3.12
N ILE A 34 -5.39 19.07 3.60
CA ILE A 34 -4.19 19.73 4.12
C ILE A 34 -3.52 20.54 3.00
N VAL A 35 -3.30 19.94 1.83
CA VAL A 35 -2.69 20.65 0.67
C VAL A 35 -3.53 21.86 0.24
N ASN A 36 -4.86 21.75 0.29
CA ASN A 36 -5.75 22.88 0.00
C ASN A 36 -5.63 24.00 1.03
N LYS A 37 -5.35 23.69 2.31
CA LYS A 37 -5.02 24.69 3.34
C LYS A 37 -3.66 25.34 3.11
N LEU A 38 -2.67 24.59 2.62
CA LEU A 38 -1.36 25.16 2.24
C LEU A 38 -1.51 26.16 1.11
N SER A 39 -2.45 25.90 0.20
CA SER A 39 -2.79 26.80 -0.92
C SER A 39 -3.54 28.07 -0.49
N ALA A 40 -3.79 28.26 0.81
CA ALA A 40 -4.38 29.48 1.38
C ALA A 40 -3.35 30.34 2.14
N VAL A 41 -2.09 29.90 2.24
CA VAL A 41 -1.02 30.70 2.84
C VAL A 41 -0.70 31.89 1.93
N GLN A 42 -0.53 33.07 2.51
CA GLN A 42 -0.14 34.26 1.75
C GLN A 42 1.16 34.01 0.98
N GLU A 43 1.19 34.42 -0.30
CA GLU A 43 2.35 34.29 -1.21
C GLU A 43 2.77 32.86 -1.55
N TYR A 44 1.92 31.85 -1.33
CA TYR A 44 2.22 30.44 -1.66
C TYR A 44 2.45 30.12 -3.15
N TRP A 45 2.10 31.04 -4.05
CA TRP A 45 2.03 30.80 -5.50
C TRP A 45 3.31 30.21 -6.14
N PRO A 46 4.55 30.50 -5.68
CA PRO A 46 5.77 29.92 -6.26
C PRO A 46 5.87 28.40 -6.04
N PHE A 47 5.13 27.85 -5.07
CA PHE A 47 5.16 26.44 -4.70
C PHE A 47 4.00 25.64 -5.31
N CYS A 48 3.12 26.28 -6.10
CA CYS A 48 1.95 25.64 -6.70
C CYS A 48 2.31 24.56 -7.72
N LYS A 49 3.36 24.79 -8.50
CA LYS A 49 3.76 23.98 -9.65
C LYS A 49 5.26 23.75 -9.62
N PRO A 50 5.77 22.74 -10.35
CA PRO A 50 7.21 22.56 -10.51
C PRO A 50 7.87 23.84 -11.04
N VAL A 51 9.08 24.13 -10.56
CA VAL A 51 9.88 25.26 -11.05
C VAL A 51 10.17 25.09 -12.54
N SER A 52 9.87 26.09 -13.34
CA SER A 52 10.10 26.04 -14.79
C SER A 52 11.59 26.18 -15.09
N SER A 53 12.18 25.18 -15.77
CA SER A 53 13.59 25.26 -16.22
C SER A 53 13.83 26.33 -17.29
N LYS A 54 12.77 26.88 -17.89
CA LYS A 54 12.89 28.02 -18.81
C LYS A 54 13.05 29.34 -18.05
N ASP A 55 12.34 29.46 -16.94
CA ASP A 55 12.32 30.68 -16.13
C ASP A 55 13.46 30.70 -15.11
N VAL A 56 13.89 29.51 -14.64
CA VAL A 56 14.98 29.33 -13.68
C VAL A 56 15.93 28.23 -14.19
N PRO A 57 16.84 28.54 -15.13
CA PRO A 57 17.62 27.52 -15.86
C PRO A 57 18.60 26.70 -15.01
N ASP A 58 19.10 27.25 -13.92
CA ASP A 58 20.08 26.63 -13.02
C ASP A 58 19.46 25.88 -11.84
N TYR A 59 18.15 25.97 -11.62
CA TYR A 59 17.46 25.36 -10.48
C TYR A 59 17.77 23.87 -10.32
N TYR A 60 17.62 23.10 -11.41
CA TYR A 60 17.81 21.64 -11.41
C TYR A 60 19.28 21.20 -11.37
N ASN A 61 20.21 22.13 -11.57
CA ASN A 61 21.63 21.86 -11.36
C ASN A 61 21.93 21.73 -9.85
N LEU A 62 21.21 22.48 -9.01
CA LEU A 62 21.36 22.49 -7.56
C LEU A 62 20.36 21.53 -6.89
N ILE A 63 19.08 21.59 -7.27
CA ILE A 63 18.00 20.85 -6.61
C ILE A 63 17.77 19.49 -7.28
N LYS A 64 18.12 18.41 -6.56
CA LYS A 64 18.05 17.02 -7.07
C LYS A 64 16.70 16.34 -6.88
N PHE A 65 15.95 16.76 -5.86
CA PHE A 65 14.64 16.20 -5.53
C PHE A 65 13.61 17.32 -5.49
N PRO A 66 13.17 17.85 -6.64
CA PRO A 66 12.16 18.90 -6.69
C PRO A 66 10.83 18.41 -6.10
N MET A 67 10.10 19.32 -5.47
CA MET A 67 8.77 19.06 -4.93
C MET A 67 7.94 20.34 -4.95
N ASP A 68 6.64 20.20 -5.17
CA ASP A 68 5.67 21.27 -5.27
C ASP A 68 4.26 20.74 -4.96
N LEU A 69 3.30 21.63 -4.74
CA LEU A 69 1.94 21.25 -4.33
C LEU A 69 1.18 20.47 -5.40
N GLN A 70 1.41 20.71 -6.70
CA GLN A 70 0.78 19.93 -7.76
C GLN A 70 1.32 18.49 -7.78
N THR A 71 2.64 18.33 -7.70
CA THR A 71 3.27 17.00 -7.58
C THR A 71 2.78 16.25 -6.35
N MET A 72 2.60 16.95 -5.22
CA MET A 72 2.01 16.35 -4.02
C MET A 72 0.57 15.90 -4.24
N LYS A 73 -0.29 16.71 -4.88
CA LYS A 73 -1.67 16.32 -5.25
C LYS A 73 -1.68 15.08 -6.14
N ASP A 74 -0.82 15.03 -7.14
CA ASP A 74 -0.71 13.86 -8.02
C ASP A 74 -0.29 12.60 -7.25
N ASN A 75 0.64 12.72 -6.30
CA ASN A 75 1.06 11.63 -5.42
C ASN A 75 -0.08 11.17 -4.50
N ILE A 76 -0.91 12.10 -3.98
CA ILE A 76 -2.12 11.78 -3.20
C ILE A 76 -3.12 10.99 -4.06
N CYS A 77 -3.44 11.47 -5.26
CA CYS A 77 -4.39 10.81 -6.17
C CYS A 77 -3.93 9.41 -6.58
N LYS A 78 -2.61 9.18 -6.66
CA LYS A 78 -1.99 7.88 -6.96
C LYS A 78 -1.76 7.01 -5.72
N HIS A 79 -2.27 7.40 -4.55
CA HIS A 79 -2.11 6.70 -3.27
C HIS A 79 -0.66 6.38 -2.89
N LYS A 80 0.29 7.28 -3.24
CA LYS A 80 1.72 7.06 -2.94
C LYS A 80 2.11 7.30 -1.48
N TYR A 81 1.23 7.90 -0.69
CA TYR A 81 1.45 8.12 0.74
C TYR A 81 0.66 7.08 1.53
N GLU A 82 1.38 6.20 2.23
CA GLU A 82 0.83 5.27 3.21
C GLU A 82 0.82 5.87 4.63
N THR A 83 1.70 6.86 4.87
CA THR A 83 1.83 7.54 6.17
C THR A 83 1.88 9.07 6.03
N ARG A 84 1.46 9.75 7.09
CA ARG A 84 1.59 11.20 7.25
C ARG A 84 3.07 11.62 7.24
N GLN A 85 3.97 10.75 7.69
CA GLN A 85 5.40 11.01 7.66
C GLN A 85 5.90 11.19 6.23
N GLN A 86 5.55 10.28 5.32
CA GLN A 86 5.93 10.39 3.89
C GLN A 86 5.37 11.66 3.25
N PHE A 87 4.14 12.05 3.62
CA PHE A 87 3.56 13.32 3.20
C PHE A 87 4.35 14.52 3.75
N THR A 88 4.65 14.54 5.05
CA THR A 88 5.40 15.62 5.71
C THR A 88 6.84 15.72 5.21
N GLU A 89 7.49 14.62 4.86
CA GLU A 89 8.81 14.61 4.22
C GLU A 89 8.82 15.42 2.92
N HIS A 90 7.77 15.32 2.10
CA HIS A 90 7.64 16.13 0.89
C HIS A 90 7.29 17.60 1.17
N VAL A 91 6.55 17.92 2.23
CA VAL A 91 6.38 19.32 2.66
C VAL A 91 7.71 19.92 3.13
N ASN A 92 8.48 19.17 3.92
CA ASN A 92 9.84 19.57 4.33
C ASN A 92 10.77 19.74 3.12
N LEU A 93 10.64 18.89 2.11
CA LEU A 93 11.43 18.99 0.89
C LEU A 93 11.20 20.31 0.15
N ILE A 94 9.96 20.83 0.12
CA ILE A 94 9.67 22.17 -0.41
C ILE A 94 10.47 23.24 0.34
N VAL A 95 10.46 23.20 1.68
CA VAL A 95 11.21 24.15 2.52
C VAL A 95 12.72 24.02 2.31
N ASN A 96 13.26 22.81 2.36
CA ASN A 96 14.68 22.53 2.24
C ASN A 96 15.23 22.92 0.86
N ASN A 97 14.50 22.62 -0.21
CA ASN A 97 14.86 23.07 -1.55
C ASN A 97 14.83 24.59 -1.66
N CYS A 98 13.83 25.24 -1.03
CA CYS A 98 13.74 26.69 -1.01
C CYS A 98 14.92 27.32 -0.24
N ILE A 99 15.33 26.76 0.90
CA ILE A 99 16.51 27.18 1.65
C ILE A 99 17.78 27.00 0.81
N THR A 100 17.92 25.85 0.14
CA THR A 100 19.11 25.51 -0.64
C THR A 100 19.30 26.45 -1.82
N TYR A 101 18.20 26.81 -2.51
CA TYR A 101 18.26 27.65 -3.69
C TYR A 101 18.19 29.15 -3.38
N ASN A 102 17.27 29.57 -2.51
CA ASN A 102 16.98 30.99 -2.22
C ASN A 102 17.62 31.50 -0.92
N GLY A 103 18.20 30.63 -0.10
CA GLY A 103 18.74 30.98 1.21
C GLY A 103 17.69 31.02 2.33
N PHE A 104 18.15 30.82 3.56
CA PHE A 104 17.30 30.71 4.76
C PHE A 104 16.48 31.98 5.04
N ASN A 105 17.04 33.16 4.78
CA ASN A 105 16.41 34.45 5.12
C ASN A 105 15.49 35.00 4.03
N SER A 106 15.34 34.33 2.88
CA SER A 106 14.50 34.83 1.79
C SER A 106 13.01 34.82 2.16
N GLU A 107 12.24 35.76 1.60
CA GLU A 107 10.78 35.80 1.79
C GLU A 107 10.08 34.53 1.26
N LEU A 108 10.65 33.92 0.21
CA LEU A 108 10.20 32.61 -0.29
C LEU A 108 10.36 31.52 0.78
N THR A 109 11.52 31.45 1.42
CA THR A 109 11.76 30.48 2.50
C THR A 109 10.82 30.71 3.67
N LYS A 110 10.63 31.96 4.10
CA LYS A 110 9.66 32.30 5.16
C LYS A 110 8.24 31.85 4.80
N THR A 111 7.85 31.99 3.53
CA THR A 111 6.55 31.51 3.04
C THR A 111 6.45 29.98 3.09
N ALA A 112 7.47 29.27 2.62
CA ALA A 112 7.53 27.81 2.71
C ALA A 112 7.48 27.32 4.17
N GLN A 113 8.15 28.01 5.09
CA GLN A 113 8.11 27.72 6.52
C GLN A 113 6.68 27.83 7.08
N ARG A 114 5.95 28.89 6.72
CA ARG A 114 4.53 29.06 7.11
C ARG A 114 3.64 27.95 6.55
N MET A 115 3.92 27.46 5.34
CA MET A 115 3.22 26.29 4.78
C MET A 115 3.50 25.03 5.59
N LEU A 116 4.75 24.79 6.00
CA LEU A 116 5.10 23.66 6.87
C LEU A 116 4.41 23.75 8.23
N GLU A 117 4.38 24.93 8.85
CA GLU A 117 3.66 25.18 10.12
C GLU A 117 2.16 24.88 9.98
N MET A 118 1.52 25.36 8.91
CA MET A 118 0.12 25.06 8.60
C MET A 118 -0.11 23.55 8.43
N SER A 119 0.77 22.86 7.71
CA SER A 119 0.71 21.40 7.53
C SER A 119 0.76 20.68 8.87
N ASN A 120 1.73 21.01 9.72
CA ASN A 120 1.91 20.38 11.03
C ASN A 120 0.69 20.63 11.94
N LYS A 121 0.12 21.84 11.89
CA LYS A 121 -1.11 22.17 12.64
C LYS A 121 -2.28 21.27 12.21
N GLU A 122 -2.55 21.15 10.91
CA GLU A 122 -3.66 20.35 10.39
C GLU A 122 -3.46 18.84 10.64
N ILE A 123 -2.22 18.34 10.55
CA ILE A 123 -1.88 16.95 10.91
C ILE A 123 -2.13 16.69 12.39
N ASN A 124 -1.68 17.59 13.26
CA ASN A 124 -1.86 17.44 14.72
C ASN A 124 -3.33 17.46 15.12
N GLN A 125 -4.13 18.34 14.52
CA GLN A 125 -5.58 18.42 14.75
C GLN A 125 -6.32 17.15 14.32
N ASN A 126 -5.82 16.43 13.31
CA ASN A 126 -6.42 15.21 12.78
C ASN A 126 -5.63 13.94 13.14
N SER A 127 -4.70 14.02 14.09
CA SER A 127 -3.67 12.99 14.34
C SER A 127 -4.25 11.59 14.58
N GLN A 128 -5.22 11.47 15.49
CA GLN A 128 -5.84 10.18 15.80
C GLN A 128 -6.62 9.58 14.61
N ALA A 129 -7.26 10.42 13.79
CA ALA A 129 -8.00 9.96 12.63
C ALA A 129 -7.05 9.47 11.53
N LEU A 130 -5.97 10.20 11.28
CA LEU A 130 -4.90 9.82 10.36
C LEU A 130 -4.24 8.52 10.80
N GLU A 131 -3.92 8.37 12.09
CA GLU A 131 -3.32 7.16 12.65
C GLU A 131 -4.17 5.91 12.43
N LYS A 132 -5.48 6.02 12.69
CA LYS A 132 -6.43 4.95 12.45
C LYS A 132 -6.51 4.56 10.97
N LEU A 133 -6.28 5.50 10.05
CA LEU A 133 -6.25 5.23 8.62
C LEU A 133 -4.93 4.59 8.20
N GLU A 134 -3.80 5.10 8.69
CA GLU A 134 -2.47 4.53 8.49
C GLU A 134 -2.42 3.06 8.92
N HIS A 135 -2.88 2.72 10.12
CA HIS A 135 -2.93 1.32 10.57
C HIS A 135 -3.84 0.43 9.72
N LYS A 136 -4.88 0.98 9.08
CA LYS A 136 -5.73 0.22 8.17
C LYS A 136 -5.08 0.01 6.81
N ILE A 137 -4.30 0.99 6.33
CA ILE A 137 -3.53 0.90 5.08
C ILE A 137 -2.36 -0.06 5.27
N ASN A 138 -1.60 0.13 6.33
CA ASN A 138 -0.43 -0.65 6.67
C ASN A 138 -0.47 -1.08 8.16
N PRO A 139 -1.07 -2.26 8.45
CA PRO A 139 -1.13 -2.82 9.80
C PRO A 139 0.23 -3.07 10.45
N LEU A 140 1.32 -3.05 9.68
CA LEU A 140 2.68 -3.22 10.22
C LEU A 140 3.18 -1.99 11.00
N LEU A 141 2.48 -0.86 10.91
CA LEU A 141 2.80 0.35 11.67
C LEU A 141 2.35 0.27 13.14
N GLY A 142 1.47 -0.69 13.49
CA GLY A 142 0.91 -0.79 14.83
C GLY A 142 1.47 -1.95 15.65
N ASP A 143 1.18 -1.93 16.94
CA ASP A 143 1.66 -2.93 17.91
C ASP A 143 0.79 -4.21 17.98
N ASN A 144 -0.12 -4.42 17.02
CA ASN A 144 -0.95 -5.62 16.97
C ASN A 144 -0.27 -6.72 16.14
N PRO A 145 0.43 -7.69 16.76
CA PRO A 145 1.16 -8.73 16.04
C PRO A 145 0.23 -9.63 15.22
N GLN A 146 -1.01 -9.84 15.65
CA GLN A 146 -1.98 -10.64 14.90
C GLN A 146 -2.41 -9.95 13.60
N ALA A 147 -2.71 -8.65 13.66
CA ALA A 147 -3.06 -7.87 12.47
C ALA A 147 -1.89 -7.80 11.47
N ALA A 148 -0.66 -7.66 11.98
CA ALA A 148 0.56 -7.71 11.18
C ALA A 148 0.73 -9.09 10.51
N LEU A 149 0.61 -10.19 11.27
CA LEU A 149 0.68 -11.55 10.73
C LEU A 149 -0.35 -11.78 9.62
N SER A 150 -1.63 -11.46 9.88
CA SER A 150 -2.70 -11.60 8.91
C SER A 150 -2.47 -10.75 7.66
N PHE A 151 -1.86 -9.57 7.78
CA PHE A 151 -1.47 -8.74 6.65
C PHE A 151 -0.34 -9.37 5.82
N LEU A 152 0.71 -9.85 6.47
CA LEU A 152 1.84 -10.51 5.80
C LEU A 152 1.42 -11.78 5.07
N CYS A 153 0.60 -12.62 5.70
CA CYS A 153 0.07 -13.83 5.07
C CYS A 153 -0.77 -13.49 3.83
N ARG A 154 -1.63 -12.46 3.88
CA ARG A 154 -2.39 -12.01 2.70
C ARG A 154 -1.48 -11.51 1.59
N LYS A 155 -0.47 -10.69 1.89
CA LYS A 155 0.48 -10.20 0.89
C LYS A 155 1.29 -11.35 0.28
N SER A 156 1.70 -12.33 1.08
CA SER A 156 2.30 -13.59 0.60
C SER A 156 1.38 -14.30 -0.39
N ILE A 157 0.09 -14.45 -0.07
CA ILE A 157 -0.91 -15.03 -1.00
C ILE A 157 -1.00 -14.26 -2.32
N GLU A 158 -1.02 -12.92 -2.29
CA GLU A 158 -1.06 -12.14 -3.54
C GLU A 158 0.19 -12.34 -4.39
N ARG A 159 1.38 -12.53 -3.79
CA ARG A 159 2.60 -12.92 -4.51
C ARG A 159 2.47 -14.30 -5.13
N MET A 160 1.93 -15.27 -4.40
CA MET A 160 1.69 -16.63 -4.91
C MET A 160 0.72 -16.64 -6.10
N LYS A 161 -0.33 -15.81 -6.07
CA LYS A 161 -1.28 -15.68 -7.20
C LYS A 161 -0.67 -15.06 -8.45
N ALA A 162 0.44 -14.32 -8.31
CA ALA A 162 1.17 -13.74 -9.44
C ALA A 162 2.10 -14.75 -10.14
N VAL A 163 2.31 -15.95 -9.56
CA VAL A 163 3.07 -17.01 -10.22
C VAL A 163 2.37 -17.43 -11.51
N PRO A 164 3.07 -17.49 -12.66
CA PRO A 164 2.48 -17.94 -13.92
C PRO A 164 1.79 -19.30 -13.77
N ASN A 165 0.64 -19.46 -14.41
CA ASN A 165 -0.16 -20.69 -14.40
C ASN A 165 -0.67 -21.15 -13.02
N SER A 166 -0.60 -20.33 -11.97
CA SER A 166 -1.08 -20.68 -10.62
C SER A 166 -2.60 -20.75 -10.46
N TRP A 167 -3.38 -20.34 -11.47
CA TRP A 167 -4.84 -20.26 -11.42
C TRP A 167 -5.58 -21.52 -10.92
N PRO A 168 -5.10 -22.77 -11.15
CA PRO A 168 -5.78 -23.97 -10.63
C PRO A 168 -5.83 -24.02 -9.10
N PHE A 169 -4.92 -23.33 -8.42
CA PHE A 169 -4.80 -23.31 -6.96
C PHE A 169 -5.47 -22.08 -6.31
N HIS A 170 -6.04 -21.18 -7.12
CA HIS A 170 -6.64 -19.93 -6.60
C HIS A 170 -7.95 -20.18 -5.85
N PHE A 171 -8.66 -21.25 -6.19
CA PHE A 171 -9.99 -21.58 -5.67
C PHE A 171 -10.07 -23.07 -5.32
N PRO A 172 -11.03 -23.49 -4.48
CA PRO A 172 -11.23 -24.89 -4.18
C PRO A 172 -11.50 -25.71 -5.46
N VAL A 173 -10.89 -26.89 -5.56
CA VAL A 173 -11.16 -27.82 -6.67
C VAL A 173 -12.64 -28.17 -6.69
N SER A 174 -13.27 -28.01 -7.86
CA SER A 174 -14.69 -28.27 -8.05
C SER A 174 -14.95 -29.76 -8.15
N SER A 175 -15.67 -30.33 -7.18
CA SER A 175 -16.10 -31.75 -7.22
C SER A 175 -16.99 -32.09 -8.42
N LYS A 176 -17.58 -31.11 -9.11
CA LYS A 176 -18.32 -31.36 -10.36
C LYS A 176 -17.40 -31.58 -11.55
N LYS A 177 -16.25 -30.89 -11.57
CA LYS A 177 -15.26 -30.97 -12.66
C LYS A 177 -14.30 -32.14 -12.46
N LEU A 178 -13.95 -32.44 -11.21
CA LEU A 178 -13.10 -33.56 -10.80
C LEU A 178 -13.79 -34.33 -9.67
N PRO A 179 -14.72 -35.25 -9.99
CA PRO A 179 -15.50 -35.99 -8.99
C PRO A 179 -14.67 -36.88 -8.07
N ASP A 180 -13.56 -37.42 -8.58
CA ASP A 180 -12.63 -38.30 -7.87
C ASP A 180 -11.67 -37.55 -6.94
N TYR A 181 -11.47 -36.23 -7.13
CA TYR A 181 -10.49 -35.46 -6.37
C TYR A 181 -10.70 -35.57 -4.86
N ARG A 182 -11.95 -35.50 -4.38
CA ARG A 182 -12.25 -35.62 -2.94
C ARG A 182 -12.26 -37.07 -2.44
N MET A 183 -12.22 -38.05 -3.33
CA MET A 183 -12.04 -39.46 -2.96
C MET A 183 -10.57 -39.75 -2.65
N ILE A 184 -9.65 -39.04 -3.31
CA ILE A 184 -8.20 -39.18 -3.16
C ILE A 184 -7.65 -38.19 -2.12
N ILE A 185 -8.06 -36.93 -2.21
CA ILE A 185 -7.55 -35.83 -1.37
C ILE A 185 -8.46 -35.62 -0.17
N THR A 186 -7.95 -35.98 1.01
CA THR A 186 -8.69 -35.93 2.28
C THR A 186 -8.70 -34.55 2.93
N LYS A 187 -7.67 -33.73 2.70
CA LYS A 187 -7.51 -32.38 3.26
C LYS A 187 -7.32 -31.34 2.15
N PRO A 188 -8.37 -30.98 1.39
CA PRO A 188 -8.25 -30.00 0.33
C PRO A 188 -7.85 -28.63 0.89
N MET A 189 -6.96 -27.93 0.17
CA MET A 189 -6.54 -26.57 0.48
C MET A 189 -6.31 -25.79 -0.81
N ASP A 190 -6.53 -24.48 -0.77
CA ASP A 190 -6.38 -23.56 -1.89
C ASP A 190 -6.17 -22.13 -1.38
N LEU A 191 -5.68 -21.23 -2.25
CA LEU A 191 -5.33 -19.87 -1.87
C LEU A 191 -6.54 -19.03 -1.42
N GLN A 192 -7.76 -19.27 -1.95
CA GLN A 192 -8.95 -18.56 -1.47
C GLN A 192 -9.31 -19.00 -0.05
N THR A 193 -9.22 -20.30 0.25
CA THR A 193 -9.45 -20.82 1.60
C THR A 193 -8.43 -20.25 2.59
N MET A 194 -7.14 -20.25 2.25
CA MET A 194 -6.10 -19.60 3.06
C MET A 194 -6.39 -18.11 3.26
N ARG A 195 -6.79 -17.39 2.20
CA ARG A 195 -7.13 -15.96 2.28
C ARG A 195 -8.28 -15.69 3.25
N LYS A 196 -9.33 -16.53 3.24
CA LYS A 196 -10.44 -16.44 4.20
C LYS A 196 -9.98 -16.69 5.63
N LYS A 197 -9.05 -17.64 5.84
CA LYS A 197 -8.42 -17.87 7.17
C LYS A 197 -7.64 -16.64 7.64
N CYS A 198 -6.92 -15.94 6.76
CA CYS A 198 -6.28 -14.68 7.12
C CYS A 198 -7.29 -13.58 7.47
N GLU A 199 -8.40 -13.47 6.73
CA GLU A 199 -9.46 -12.48 6.99
C GLU A 199 -10.21 -12.73 8.30
N ALA A 200 -10.22 -13.99 8.77
CA ALA A 200 -10.79 -14.41 10.03
C ALA A 200 -9.76 -14.52 11.17
N ASP A 201 -8.53 -14.01 10.98
CA ASP A 201 -7.43 -14.09 11.95
C ASP A 201 -7.19 -15.51 12.49
N SER A 202 -7.38 -16.52 11.63
CA SER A 202 -7.33 -17.94 12.01
C SER A 202 -5.91 -18.49 12.11
N TYR A 203 -4.92 -17.82 11.53
CA TYR A 203 -3.51 -18.17 11.70
C TYR A 203 -2.93 -17.38 12.88
N ARG A 204 -2.50 -18.07 13.93
CA ARG A 204 -1.87 -17.48 15.12
C ARG A 204 -0.35 -17.43 15.02
N SER A 205 0.22 -18.20 14.10
CA SER A 205 1.66 -18.24 13.86
C SER A 205 1.96 -18.35 12.37
N ARG A 206 3.22 -18.11 12.02
CA ARG A 206 3.72 -18.36 10.66
C ARG A 206 3.62 -19.84 10.32
N GLU A 207 3.91 -20.70 11.29
CA GLU A 207 3.95 -22.15 11.15
C GLU A 207 2.57 -22.69 10.74
N GLU A 208 1.48 -22.19 11.35
CA GLU A 208 0.11 -22.57 10.98
C GLU A 208 -0.24 -22.18 9.53
N PHE A 209 0.25 -21.03 9.05
CA PHE A 209 0.08 -20.63 7.65
C PHE A 209 0.87 -21.54 6.70
N LEU A 210 2.10 -21.92 7.10
CA LEU A 210 2.95 -22.80 6.29
C LEU A 210 2.40 -24.23 6.21
N VAL A 211 1.71 -24.72 7.23
CA VAL A 211 1.02 -26.02 7.18
C VAL A 211 0.02 -26.06 6.01
N ASP A 212 -0.84 -25.05 5.87
CA ASP A 212 -1.80 -24.99 4.77
C ASP A 212 -1.12 -24.78 3.41
N LEU A 213 -0.07 -23.97 3.36
CA LEU A 213 0.70 -23.76 2.12
C LEU A 213 1.33 -25.06 1.63
N ASN A 214 1.95 -25.83 2.53
CA ASN A 214 2.52 -27.13 2.20
C ASN A 214 1.43 -28.14 1.81
N GLN A 215 0.26 -28.09 2.45
CA GLN A 215 -0.87 -28.94 2.10
C GLN A 215 -1.30 -28.77 0.62
N ILE A 216 -1.19 -27.57 0.04
CA ILE A 216 -1.45 -27.36 -1.40
C ILE A 216 -0.47 -28.17 -2.25
N VAL A 217 0.82 -28.15 -1.91
CA VAL A 217 1.88 -28.88 -2.61
C VAL A 217 1.68 -30.39 -2.45
N ASP A 218 1.45 -30.86 -1.22
CA ASP A 218 1.27 -32.28 -0.90
C ASP A 218 0.03 -32.86 -1.60
N ASN A 219 -1.06 -32.09 -1.67
CA ASN A 219 -2.26 -32.46 -2.42
C ASN A 219 -1.96 -32.57 -3.92
N SER A 220 -1.19 -31.64 -4.48
CA SER A 220 -0.80 -31.70 -5.89
C SER A 220 0.08 -32.91 -6.18
N ILE A 221 1.04 -33.24 -5.31
CA ILE A 221 1.88 -34.44 -5.44
C ILE A 221 1.01 -35.70 -5.39
N THR A 222 0.09 -35.77 -4.43
CA THR A 222 -0.77 -36.95 -4.22
C THR A 222 -1.71 -37.19 -5.40
N TYR A 223 -2.31 -36.13 -5.96
CA TYR A 223 -3.28 -36.27 -7.05
C TYR A 223 -2.62 -36.29 -8.45
N ASN A 224 -1.65 -35.42 -8.70
CA ASN A 224 -1.06 -35.23 -10.03
C ASN A 224 0.30 -35.93 -10.22
N GLY A 225 0.96 -36.34 -9.14
CA GLY A 225 2.32 -36.87 -9.15
C GLY A 225 3.42 -35.80 -8.97
N PRO A 226 4.63 -36.21 -8.58
CA PRO A 226 5.71 -35.30 -8.18
C PRO A 226 6.31 -34.48 -9.34
N THR A 227 6.24 -34.98 -10.57
CA THR A 227 6.80 -34.34 -11.77
C THR A 227 5.76 -33.61 -12.61
N SER A 228 4.51 -33.58 -12.18
CA SER A 228 3.43 -32.92 -12.91
C SER A 228 3.66 -31.40 -13.00
N PRO A 229 3.34 -30.74 -14.13
CA PRO A 229 3.38 -29.28 -14.24
C PRO A 229 2.59 -28.55 -13.15
N PHE A 230 1.49 -29.15 -12.67
CA PHE A 230 0.71 -28.61 -11.55
C PHE A 230 1.53 -28.62 -10.25
N THR A 231 2.22 -29.72 -9.97
CA THR A 231 3.07 -29.87 -8.79
C THR A 231 4.27 -28.92 -8.83
N VAL A 232 4.92 -28.77 -9.99
CA VAL A 232 5.99 -27.78 -10.18
C VAL A 232 5.47 -26.36 -9.91
N THR A 233 4.29 -26.02 -10.44
CA THR A 233 3.67 -24.71 -10.19
C THR A 233 3.36 -24.49 -8.70
N ALA A 234 2.83 -25.50 -8.00
CA ALA A 234 2.57 -25.42 -6.57
C ALA A 234 3.84 -25.23 -5.74
N GLN A 235 4.94 -25.89 -6.12
CA GLN A 235 6.26 -25.71 -5.50
C GLN A 235 6.79 -24.28 -5.70
N SER A 236 6.71 -23.74 -6.93
CA SER A 236 7.08 -22.36 -7.21
C SER A 236 6.23 -21.35 -6.43
N MET A 237 4.92 -21.60 -6.27
CA MET A 237 4.06 -20.80 -5.39
C MET A 237 4.56 -20.81 -3.95
N ARG A 238 4.87 -21.99 -3.39
CA ARG A 238 5.40 -22.10 -2.03
C ARG A 238 6.71 -21.32 -1.87
N GLU A 239 7.63 -21.43 -2.82
CA GLU A 239 8.91 -20.72 -2.82
C GLU A 239 8.72 -19.21 -2.83
N VAL A 240 7.90 -18.68 -3.73
CA VAL A 240 7.58 -17.24 -3.79
C VAL A 240 6.91 -16.75 -2.50
N GLY A 241 5.98 -17.54 -1.95
CA GLY A 241 5.31 -17.22 -0.70
C GLY A 241 6.27 -17.15 0.49
N LEU A 242 7.22 -18.09 0.57
CA LEU A 242 8.27 -18.14 1.59
C LEU A 242 9.28 -17.01 1.45
N GLN A 243 9.75 -16.75 0.23
CA GLN A 243 10.71 -15.70 -0.06
C GLN A 243 10.20 -14.34 0.43
N TYR A 244 8.95 -14.01 0.12
CA TYR A 244 8.33 -12.76 0.58
C TYR A 244 8.34 -12.63 2.12
N LEU A 245 8.06 -13.72 2.85
CA LEU A 245 8.04 -13.70 4.31
C LEU A 245 9.44 -13.53 4.91
N GLU A 246 10.50 -14.01 4.24
CA GLU A 246 11.89 -13.78 4.66
C GLU A 246 12.37 -12.35 4.37
N GLU A 247 12.04 -11.81 3.19
CA GLU A 247 12.39 -10.43 2.80
C GLU A 247 11.87 -9.42 3.83
N VAL A 248 10.59 -9.52 4.20
CA VAL A 248 9.97 -8.61 5.18
C VAL A 248 10.61 -8.74 6.57
N LYS A 249 11.00 -9.95 6.97
CA LYS A 249 11.71 -10.17 8.24
C LYS A 249 13.08 -9.47 8.24
N GLY A 250 13.77 -9.45 7.09
CA GLY A 250 15.03 -8.73 6.89
C GLY A 250 14.89 -7.21 6.95
N GLU A 251 13.85 -6.66 6.31
CA GLU A 251 13.59 -5.22 6.29
C GLU A 251 13.24 -4.66 7.68
N ASN A 252 12.42 -5.37 8.45
CA ASN A 252 12.05 -4.95 9.82
C ASN A 252 13.24 -4.97 10.78
N LYS A 253 14.21 -5.89 10.58
CA LYS A 253 15.46 -5.88 11.35
C LYS A 253 16.33 -4.67 10.99
N ARG A 254 16.43 -4.31 9.71
CA ARG A 254 17.20 -3.14 9.26
C ARG A 254 16.62 -1.83 9.77
N LYS A 255 15.30 -1.67 9.79
CA LYS A 255 14.64 -0.46 10.31
C LYS A 255 14.76 -0.25 11.83
N ARG A 256 15.06 -1.29 12.62
CA ARG A 256 15.28 -1.22 14.07
C ARG A 256 16.76 -1.11 14.47
N ALA A 257 17.68 -1.15 13.51
CA ALA A 257 19.12 -1.12 13.75
C ALA A 257 19.77 0.24 13.43
N PHE A 258 18.96 1.24 13.08
CA PHE A 258 19.30 2.66 12.98
C PHE A 258 18.50 3.46 14.01
#